data_AF-A0A1E1XNS5-F1
#
_entry.id   AF-A0A1E1XNS5-F1
#
_cell.length_a   1.000
_cell.length_b   1.000
_cell.length_c   1.000
_cell.angle_alpha   90.00
_cell.angle_beta   90.00
_cell.angle_gamma   90.00
#
_symmetry.space_group_name_H-M   'P 1'
#
loop_
_entity.id
_entity.type
_entity.pdbx_description
1 polymer ?
#
loop_
_entity_poly.entity_id
_entity_poly.type
_entity_poly.pdbx_seq_one_letter_code
_entity_poly.pdbx_strand_id
1 'polypeptide(L)'
;ALVALIVLVAVSPPVVRGNVLRLSRRSFLTYNTYTSNQNLTECRLPSPCGWFMYHPTERNFLHFLQVCYCPTGMRCLADRDDVSISCWVYTCKMASPDSSADPPGPMNPPV
;
A
#
# COMPACT_ATOMS: atom_id res chain seq x y z
N ALA A 1 -61.35 -31.48 -34.31
CA ALA A 1 -59.92 -31.79 -34.16
C ALA A 1 -59.13 -30.57 -34.58
N LEU A 2 -58.61 -29.78 -33.63
CA LEU A 2 -57.65 -28.68 -33.84
C LEU A 2 -57.34 -28.06 -32.47
N VAL A 3 -56.65 -28.79 -31.60
CA VAL A 3 -56.08 -28.21 -30.38
C VAL A 3 -54.70 -28.82 -30.18
N ALA A 4 -53.75 -27.96 -29.83
CA ALA A 4 -52.40 -28.26 -29.36
C ALA A 4 -51.33 -28.52 -30.43
N LEU A 5 -50.81 -27.44 -31.02
CA LEU A 5 -49.52 -27.46 -31.74
C LEU A 5 -48.60 -26.29 -31.33
N ILE A 6 -48.64 -25.83 -30.07
CA ILE A 6 -47.75 -24.75 -29.61
C ILE A 6 -47.32 -24.96 -28.16
N VAL A 7 -46.45 -25.93 -27.86
CA VAL A 7 -45.54 -25.80 -26.70
C VAL A 7 -44.33 -26.73 -26.90
N LEU A 8 -43.26 -26.30 -27.57
CA LEU A 8 -41.89 -26.79 -27.33
C LEU A 8 -40.87 -25.79 -27.91
N VAL A 9 -40.92 -24.52 -27.49
CA VAL A 9 -39.74 -23.66 -27.62
C VAL A 9 -38.92 -23.90 -26.36
N ALA A 10 -37.92 -24.78 -26.49
CA ALA A 10 -36.91 -24.99 -25.46
C ALA A 10 -36.20 -23.66 -25.20
N VAL A 11 -36.55 -22.98 -24.11
CA VAL A 11 -35.78 -21.83 -23.63
C VAL A 11 -34.53 -22.40 -22.97
N SER A 12 -33.49 -22.63 -23.77
CA SER A 12 -32.15 -22.88 -23.26
C SER A 12 -31.71 -21.62 -22.53
N PRO A 13 -31.49 -21.62 -21.20
CA PRO A 13 -30.88 -20.47 -20.55
C PRO A 13 -29.49 -20.26 -21.16
N PRO A 14 -29.09 -19.01 -21.46
CA PRO A 14 -27.74 -18.76 -21.94
C PRO A 14 -26.76 -19.20 -20.86
N VAL A 15 -25.98 -20.23 -21.17
CA VAL A 15 -24.87 -20.66 -20.31
C VAL A 15 -23.84 -19.53 -20.35
N VAL A 16 -23.87 -18.68 -19.32
CA VAL A 16 -22.87 -17.63 -19.12
C VAL A 16 -21.57 -18.33 -18.73
N ARG A 17 -20.69 -18.53 -19.72
CA ARG A 17 -19.28 -18.93 -19.46
C ARG A 17 -18.58 -17.74 -18.79
N GLY A 18 -18.57 -17.73 -17.46
CA GLY A 18 -17.71 -16.84 -16.70
C GLY A 18 -16.25 -17.16 -17.02
N ASN A 19 -15.54 -16.21 -17.62
CA ASN A 19 -14.09 -16.30 -17.70
C ASN A 19 -13.54 -16.16 -16.29
N VAL A 20 -13.09 -17.27 -15.70
CA VAL A 20 -12.27 -17.22 -14.48
C VAL A 20 -10.92 -16.66 -14.90
N LEU A 21 -10.75 -15.34 -14.76
CA LEU A 21 -9.44 -14.72 -14.85
C LEU A 21 -8.62 -15.26 -13.68
N ARG A 22 -7.80 -16.29 -13.93
CA ARG A 22 -6.74 -16.67 -13.01
C ARG A 22 -5.75 -15.52 -12.96
N LEU A 23 -5.91 -14.65 -11.95
CA LEU A 23 -4.88 -13.69 -11.58
C LEU A 23 -3.63 -14.50 -11.21
N SER A 24 -2.66 -14.53 -12.12
CA SER A 24 -1.33 -15.03 -11.82
C SER A 24 -0.76 -14.14 -10.72
N ARG A 25 -0.59 -14.69 -9.51
CA ARG A 25 0.16 -14.04 -8.43
C ARG A 25 1.58 -13.83 -8.94
N ARG A 26 1.87 -12.64 -9.46
CA ARG A 26 3.25 -12.19 -9.63
C ARG A 26 3.78 -11.98 -8.22
N SER A 27 4.53 -12.95 -7.72
CA SER A 27 5.39 -12.76 -6.56
C SER A 27 6.41 -11.68 -6.92
N PHE A 28 6.08 -10.45 -6.52
CA PHE A 28 7.02 -9.33 -6.54
C PHE A 28 8.14 -9.72 -5.57
N LEU A 29 9.35 -9.90 -6.09
CA LEU A 29 10.51 -10.17 -5.24
C LEU A 29 10.64 -9.02 -4.25
N THR A 30 10.58 -9.32 -2.96
CA THR A 30 10.78 -8.37 -1.86
C THR A 30 12.26 -7.96 -1.85
N TYR A 31 12.59 -6.94 -2.64
CA TYR A 31 13.85 -6.23 -2.51
C TYR A 31 13.58 -5.00 -1.63
N ASN A 32 14.14 -5.01 -0.42
CA ASN A 32 14.07 -3.88 0.51
C ASN A 32 14.90 -2.72 -0.06
N THR A 33 14.29 -1.87 -0.87
CA THR A 33 14.95 -0.67 -1.40
C THR A 33 14.71 0.52 -0.51
N TYR A 34 15.77 1.10 0.02
CA TYR A 34 15.71 2.45 0.58
C TYR A 34 15.93 3.45 -0.56
N THR A 35 14.86 4.06 -1.05
CA THR A 35 14.95 5.03 -2.15
C THR A 35 15.18 6.42 -1.59
N SER A 36 16.42 6.73 -1.22
CA SER A 36 16.81 8.10 -0.88
C SER A 36 17.21 8.85 -2.13
N ASN A 37 16.39 9.81 -2.55
CA ASN A 37 16.85 10.82 -3.50
C ASN A 37 17.98 11.61 -2.83
N GLN A 38 19.16 11.68 -3.43
CA GLN A 38 20.34 12.37 -2.86
C GLN A 38 20.21 13.92 -2.88
N ASN A 39 19.00 14.44 -3.17
CA ASN A 39 18.71 15.86 -3.31
C ASN A 39 17.31 16.19 -2.74
N LEU A 40 17.05 15.72 -1.52
CA LEU A 40 15.81 15.97 -0.80
C LEU A 40 15.79 17.43 -0.30
N THR A 41 14.66 18.12 -0.47
CA THR A 41 14.43 19.45 0.09
C THR A 41 13.79 19.37 1.47
N GLU A 42 13.72 20.48 2.19
CA GLU A 42 12.98 20.56 3.44
C GLU A 42 11.48 20.36 3.20
N CYS A 43 10.79 19.68 4.12
CA CYS A 43 9.36 19.45 4.04
C CYS A 43 8.55 20.74 4.24
N ARG A 44 7.59 20.99 3.36
CA ARG A 44 6.57 22.04 3.56
C ARG A 44 5.47 21.51 4.46
N LEU A 45 5.42 21.93 5.71
CA LEU A 45 4.39 21.49 6.66
C LEU A 45 2.98 21.96 6.21
N PRO A 46 1.94 21.10 6.32
CA PRO A 46 1.91 19.75 6.90
C PRO A 46 2.03 18.61 5.85
N SER A 47 3.08 18.60 5.02
CA SER A 47 3.32 17.50 4.06
C SER A 47 3.85 16.22 4.73
N PRO A 48 3.53 15.03 4.19
CA PRO A 48 4.22 13.81 4.56
C PRO A 48 5.70 13.90 4.20
N CYS A 49 6.56 13.38 5.09
CA CYS A 49 8.01 13.32 4.91
C CYS A 49 8.46 11.98 4.31
N GLY A 50 7.66 10.94 4.51
CA GLY A 50 7.93 9.63 3.93
C GLY A 50 6.76 8.65 4.08
N TRP A 51 6.96 7.46 3.51
CA TRP A 51 6.02 6.35 3.59
C TRP A 51 6.77 5.04 3.78
N PHE A 52 6.26 4.21 4.67
CA PHE A 52 6.69 2.84 4.85
C PHE A 52 5.67 1.92 4.19
N MET A 53 6.06 1.28 3.10
CA MET A 53 5.20 0.35 2.37
C MET A 53 5.32 -1.04 2.98
N TYR A 54 4.18 -1.72 3.13
CA TYR A 54 4.13 -3.08 3.67
C TYR A 54 3.25 -3.99 2.80
N HIS A 55 3.46 -5.30 2.93
CA HIS A 55 2.63 -6.29 2.23
C HIS A 55 1.18 -6.26 2.79
N PRO A 56 0.14 -6.16 1.95
CA PRO A 56 -1.24 -5.95 2.42
C PRO A 56 -1.75 -6.97 3.44
N THR A 57 -1.33 -8.23 3.29
CA THR A 57 -1.77 -9.34 4.16
C THR A 57 -0.90 -9.50 5.41
N GLU A 58 0.41 -9.63 5.22
CA GLU A 58 1.35 -10.01 6.29
C GLU A 58 1.90 -8.79 7.04
N ARG A 59 1.69 -7.57 6.51
CA ARG A 59 2.26 -6.31 7.00
C ARG A 59 3.79 -6.34 7.13
N ASN A 60 4.43 -7.25 6.41
CA ASN A 60 5.87 -7.31 6.26
C ASN A 60 6.37 -6.08 5.51
N PHE A 61 7.48 -5.51 5.95
CA PHE A 61 8.12 -4.38 5.28
C PHE A 61 8.43 -4.70 3.82
N LEU A 62 8.19 -3.73 2.94
CA LEU A 62 8.60 -3.79 1.54
C LEU A 62 9.69 -2.76 1.24
N HIS A 63 9.40 -1.48 1.45
CA HIS A 63 10.36 -0.41 1.19
C HIS A 63 9.94 0.88 1.90
N PHE A 64 10.90 1.80 2.07
CA PHE A 64 10.65 3.12 2.61
C PHE A 64 10.97 4.19 1.57
N LEU A 65 10.04 5.11 1.39
CA LEU A 65 10.16 6.24 0.48
C LEU A 65 10.30 7.52 1.30
N GLN A 66 11.46 8.16 1.21
CA GLN A 66 11.66 9.50 1.77
C GLN A 66 11.43 10.56 0.68
N VAL A 67 10.61 11.58 0.96
CA VAL A 67 10.30 12.66 0.00
C VAL A 67 10.90 14.01 0.39
N CYS A 68 11.13 14.26 1.67
CA CYS A 68 11.80 15.46 2.14
C CYS A 68 12.49 15.21 3.48
N TYR A 69 13.33 16.14 3.93
CA TYR A 69 13.88 16.14 5.29
C TYR A 69 13.06 17.05 6.20
N CYS A 70 12.93 16.66 7.46
CA CYS A 70 12.24 17.50 8.45
C CYS A 70 13.13 18.66 8.90
N PRO A 71 12.54 19.81 9.23
CA PRO A 71 13.28 20.96 9.76
C PRO A 71 13.93 20.61 11.12
N THR A 72 14.89 21.43 11.52
CA THR A 72 15.63 21.26 12.78
C THR A 72 14.71 21.08 13.98
N GLY A 73 15.00 20.06 14.82
CA GLY A 73 14.21 19.73 16.02
C GLY A 73 12.98 18.85 15.74
N MET A 74 12.69 18.55 14.47
CA MET A 74 11.66 17.59 14.09
C MET A 74 12.25 16.31 13.53
N ARG A 75 11.47 15.23 13.61
CA ARG A 75 11.79 13.93 13.04
C ARG A 75 10.64 13.45 12.18
N CYS A 76 10.98 12.68 11.14
CA CYS A 76 10.00 12.02 10.30
C CYS A 76 9.49 10.79 11.05
N LEU A 77 8.33 10.91 11.69
CA LEU A 77 7.78 9.88 12.57
C LEU A 77 6.45 9.35 11.99
N ALA A 78 6.13 8.12 12.35
CA ALA A 78 4.89 7.50 11.92
C ALA A 78 3.68 8.32 12.40
N ASP A 79 2.72 8.50 11.51
CA ASP A 79 1.55 9.33 11.77
C ASP A 79 0.26 8.55 11.71
N ARG A 80 0.03 7.89 10.58
CA ARG A 80 -1.18 7.11 10.36
C ARG A 80 -0.90 5.94 9.43
N ASP A 81 -1.75 4.93 9.56
CA ASP A 81 -1.78 3.80 8.64
C ASP A 81 -2.80 4.09 7.52
N ASP A 82 -2.34 4.10 6.28
CA ASP A 82 -3.18 4.11 5.09
C ASP A 82 -3.28 2.69 4.52
N VAL A 83 -4.21 1.93 5.10
CA VAL A 83 -4.47 0.52 4.75
C VAL A 83 -4.92 0.36 3.30
N SER A 84 -5.53 1.39 2.71
CA SER A 84 -6.03 1.34 1.33
C SER A 84 -4.90 1.14 0.31
N ILE A 85 -3.70 1.60 0.66
CA ILE A 85 -2.47 1.45 -0.12
C ILE A 85 -1.40 0.64 0.62
N SER A 86 -1.74 0.01 1.74
CA SER A 86 -0.84 -0.81 2.56
C SER A 86 0.44 -0.09 2.97
N CYS A 87 0.30 1.10 3.56
CA CYS A 87 1.45 1.89 3.99
C CYS A 87 1.23 2.67 5.27
N TRP A 88 2.31 2.90 6.02
CA TRP A 88 2.34 3.92 7.06
C TRP A 88 2.81 5.24 6.48
N VAL A 89 2.06 6.31 6.73
CA VAL A 89 2.42 7.68 6.38
C VAL A 89 3.22 8.29 7.51
N TYR A 90 4.35 8.91 7.18
CA TYR A 90 5.22 9.59 8.13
C TYR A 90 5.10 11.10 7.93
N THR A 91 5.03 11.85 9.04
CA THR A 91 4.98 13.31 9.05
C THR A 91 6.05 13.87 9.99
N CYS A 92 6.45 15.12 9.77
CA CYS A 92 7.40 15.77 10.67
C CYS A 92 6.72 16.11 12.00
N LYS A 93 7.26 15.54 13.07
CA LYS A 93 6.79 15.76 14.45
C LYS A 93 7.97 16.21 15.32
N MET A 94 7.68 16.96 16.38
CA MET A 94 8.70 17.27 17.38
C MET A 94 9.20 15.97 18.02
N ALA A 95 10.52 15.83 18.14
CA ALA A 95 11.10 14.68 18.82
C ALA A 95 10.78 14.76 20.32
N SER A 96 9.76 14.03 20.77
CA SER A 96 9.54 13.81 22.21
C SER A 96 10.51 12.72 22.70
N PRO A 97 10.96 12.76 23.96
CA PRO A 97 11.83 11.72 24.52
C PRO A 97 11.18 10.32 24.49
N ASP A 98 9.85 10.25 24.37
CA ASP A 98 9.07 9.00 24.35
C ASP A 98 8.79 8.45 22.93
N SER A 99 9.35 9.06 21.88
CA SER A 99 9.18 8.62 20.48
C SER A 99 9.85 7.27 20.14
N SER A 100 10.38 6.56 21.14
CA SER A 100 10.86 5.17 21.00
C SER A 100 9.74 4.13 20.88
N ALA A 101 8.48 4.51 21.13
CA ALA A 101 7.31 3.65 20.98
C ALA A 101 6.71 3.67 19.56
N ASP A 102 7.23 4.51 18.67
CA ASP A 102 6.83 4.50 17.27
C ASP A 102 7.16 3.13 16.64
N PRO A 103 6.31 2.60 15.73
CA PRO A 103 6.62 1.37 15.00
C PRO A 103 8.03 1.51 14.42
N PRO A 104 8.86 0.44 14.43
CA PRO A 104 10.23 0.52 13.96
C PRO A 104 10.21 1.05 12.53
N GLY A 105 10.51 2.35 12.39
CA GLY A 105 11.02 2.89 11.14
C GLY A 105 12.22 2.03 10.76
N PRO A 106 12.53 1.89 9.46
CA PRO A 106 13.64 1.05 9.04
C PRO A 106 14.86 1.44 9.87
N MET A 107 15.32 0.52 10.73
CA MET A 107 16.55 0.67 11.49
C MET A 107 17.59 1.12 10.47
N ASN A 108 18.25 2.25 10.74
CA ASN A 108 19.25 2.85 9.86
C ASN A 108 20.10 1.74 9.23
N PRO A 109 20.28 1.72 7.89
CA PRO A 109 21.20 0.76 7.29
C PRO A 109 22.58 0.96 7.94
N PRO A 110 23.33 -0.12 8.23
CA PRO A 110 24.70 0.01 8.69
C PRO A 110 25.50 0.78 7.63
N VAL A 111 26.24 1.78 8.12
CA VAL A 111 27.21 2.60 7.36
C VAL A 111 28.27 1.72 6.71
#